data_AF-A0A2Z3UTM7-F1
#
_entry.id   AF-A0A2Z3UTM7-F1
#
_cell.length_a   1.000
_cell.length_b   1.000
_cell.length_c   1.000
_cell.angle_alpha   90.00
_cell.angle_beta   90.00
_cell.angle_gamma   90.00
#
_symmetry.space_group_name_H-M   'P 1'
#
loop_
_entity.id
_entity.type
_entity.pdbx_description
1 polymer ?
#
loop_
_entity_poly.entity_id
_entity_poly.type
_entity_poly.pdbx_seq_one_letter_code
_entity_poly.pdbx_strand_id
1 'polypeptide(L)'
;MRTRLKSRSLRALIAACALAVTGLIVPATPALAADEAITVDFATTAGSPTYRASGWIYGMTENGSGPADHFLRDVKFRYMRAGGAQLASPGGWVSGAYERRWNSTLAQARRTIALGGQFILLPHDLWGADGYPISRFPGDNGDWTDYDNFMTRLINDVRAAGITVQWDLWNEPNITLFWNRPQSQYFELWRRGYQRIRAAFPDQLIVGPSCACVPSTSHAFWNQYLDFVRANNVVPDIVSWHSLPGDPVANVSAANTTLNSRGIQHPRPYQINEYGATNEQNPGDGSWYIARLERAGADGLRANWAGGASLHNDLANLLIRNSAGQHLPRGEWWVYRFYASQTGQIVSVTPSASYDAFATKANGSAKVLVGGGRTTGNLAVNLQRLDTTGGIVQNNQVRAIVQRVPNNAGGAVQGPVTIQNSVVTLSGNAVTLNLPNTAVDDALTVTLVPPSDGGFTSVAVAQHSQQCLDNANLSTGDGNVQQQFYCEGGDQQLWNFRPVSGVAGTYTLVNQQSGKCLDVSGVSTADGAPVHQWTCLNGAQNQQFTLRRVTYGGNDAHDYQLVARHSGKCVDVSAVSTAPRAPVLQWTCNPVGQGGPLNQTWRIWGR
;
A
#
# COMPACT_ATOMS: atom_id res chain seq x y z
N MET A 1 -27.26 -47.18 -54.41
CA MET A 1 -26.99 -46.77 -53.01
C MET A 1 -26.30 -45.41 -53.06
N ARG A 2 -26.79 -44.43 -52.30
CA ARG A 2 -26.51 -42.99 -52.42
C ARG A 2 -25.02 -42.63 -52.63
N THR A 3 -24.70 -41.88 -53.69
CA THR A 3 -23.70 -40.80 -53.67
C THR A 3 -23.72 -39.91 -54.93
N ARG A 4 -23.79 -38.61 -54.65
CA ARG A 4 -23.55 -37.35 -55.39
C ARG A 4 -22.73 -37.38 -56.71
N LEU A 5 -23.23 -36.62 -57.70
CA LEU A 5 -22.48 -35.95 -58.78
C LEU A 5 -23.12 -34.55 -59.01
N LYS A 6 -22.41 -33.47 -58.67
CA LYS A 6 -21.76 -32.48 -59.56
C LYS A 6 -22.71 -31.63 -60.42
N SER A 7 -22.70 -30.31 -60.17
CA SER A 7 -22.80 -29.30 -61.21
C SER A 7 -21.88 -28.12 -60.88
N ARG A 8 -21.28 -27.56 -61.93
CA ARG A 8 -20.27 -26.49 -61.98
C ARG A 8 -20.98 -25.15 -62.23
N SER A 9 -20.37 -24.05 -61.77
CA SER A 9 -20.33 -22.74 -62.46
C SER A 9 -19.35 -21.83 -61.69
N LEU A 10 -18.12 -21.65 -62.17
CA LEU A 10 -17.63 -20.59 -63.07
C LEU A 10 -17.79 -19.17 -62.51
N ARG A 11 -16.67 -18.51 -62.15
CA ARG A 11 -16.47 -17.05 -62.28
C ARG A 11 -15.00 -16.64 -62.13
N ALA A 12 -14.49 -16.11 -63.24
CA ALA A 12 -13.49 -15.06 -63.47
C ALA A 12 -12.17 -15.03 -62.66
N LEU A 13 -11.06 -15.24 -63.37
CA LEU A 13 -9.72 -14.76 -63.02
C LEU A 13 -9.63 -13.25 -63.28
N ILE A 14 -9.18 -12.48 -62.29
CA ILE A 14 -8.58 -11.15 -62.47
C ILE A 14 -7.18 -11.24 -61.88
N ALA A 15 -6.16 -11.14 -62.73
CA ALA A 15 -4.77 -11.05 -62.32
C ALA A 15 -4.45 -9.58 -62.02
N ALA A 16 -4.20 -9.26 -60.75
CA ALA A 16 -3.64 -7.97 -60.33
C ALA A 16 -2.18 -8.20 -59.88
N CYS A 17 -1.24 -7.62 -60.63
CA CYS A 17 0.16 -7.56 -60.27
C CYS A 17 0.33 -6.73 -58.99
N ALA A 18 0.74 -7.36 -57.88
CA ALA A 18 1.17 -6.66 -56.68
C ALA A 18 2.67 -6.34 -56.79
N LEU A 19 3.01 -5.06 -56.95
CA LEU A 19 4.36 -4.56 -56.68
C LEU A 19 4.61 -4.66 -55.18
N ALA A 20 5.55 -5.52 -54.77
CA ALA A 20 6.04 -5.59 -53.41
C ALA A 20 6.97 -4.39 -53.14
N VAL A 21 6.45 -3.37 -52.48
CA VAL A 21 7.27 -2.38 -51.79
C VAL A 21 7.51 -2.92 -50.38
N THR A 22 8.71 -3.44 -50.14
CA THR A 22 9.18 -3.78 -48.79
C THR A 22 9.46 -2.49 -48.03
N GLY A 23 8.40 -1.86 -47.51
CA GLY A 23 8.52 -0.83 -46.50
C GLY A 23 9.10 -1.45 -45.23
N LEU A 24 10.22 -0.92 -44.76
CA LEU A 24 10.68 -1.14 -43.39
C LEU A 24 9.56 -0.70 -42.44
N ILE A 25 8.81 -1.66 -41.90
CA ILE A 25 7.90 -1.40 -40.79
C ILE A 25 8.79 -1.20 -39.57
N VAL A 26 9.20 0.05 -39.35
CA VAL A 26 9.67 0.47 -38.04
C VAL A 26 8.45 0.37 -37.13
N PRO A 27 8.46 -0.44 -36.05
CA PRO A 27 7.36 -0.44 -35.10
C PRO A 27 7.20 0.99 -34.60
N ALA A 28 6.02 1.57 -34.80
CA ALA A 28 5.71 2.88 -34.28
C ALA A 28 5.95 2.84 -32.77
N THR A 29 6.85 3.69 -32.28
CA THR A 29 6.93 3.96 -30.85
C THR A 29 5.55 4.42 -30.40
N PRO A 30 4.98 3.85 -29.32
CA PRO A 30 3.69 4.33 -28.83
C PRO A 30 3.76 5.84 -28.63
N ALA A 31 2.77 6.56 -29.15
CA ALA A 31 2.69 8.01 -29.01
C ALA A 31 2.67 8.35 -27.50
N LEU A 32 3.66 9.10 -27.03
CA LEU A 32 3.67 9.63 -25.68
C LEU A 32 2.48 10.59 -25.53
N ALA A 33 1.77 10.52 -24.40
CA ALA A 33 0.80 11.55 -24.06
C ALA A 33 1.50 12.91 -23.91
N ALA A 34 0.75 14.02 -24.03
CA ALA A 34 1.30 15.35 -23.77
C ALA A 34 1.87 15.41 -22.34
N ASP A 35 3.01 16.10 -22.17
CA ASP A 35 3.62 16.29 -20.86
C ASP A 35 2.61 16.97 -19.92
N GLU A 36 2.35 16.34 -18.78
CA GLU A 36 1.52 16.89 -17.72
C GLU A 36 2.41 17.45 -16.60
N ALA A 37 1.84 18.34 -15.77
CA ALA A 37 2.58 18.93 -14.65
C ALA A 37 1.74 18.94 -13.37
N ILE A 38 2.36 18.50 -12.27
CA ILE A 38 1.87 18.74 -10.90
C ILE A 38 2.74 19.81 -10.25
N THR A 39 2.16 20.56 -9.31
CA THR A 39 2.90 21.58 -8.55
C THR A 39 2.79 21.32 -7.06
N VAL A 40 3.92 21.28 -6.37
CA VAL A 40 4.03 21.17 -4.91
C VAL A 40 4.53 22.50 -4.37
N ASP A 41 3.70 23.17 -3.56
CA ASP A 41 4.05 24.42 -2.89
C ASP A 41 4.36 24.15 -1.42
N PHE A 42 5.65 24.23 -1.07
CA PHE A 42 6.10 23.99 0.30
C PHE A 42 5.73 25.11 1.29
N ALA A 43 5.29 26.29 0.84
CA ALA A 43 4.90 27.38 1.75
C ALA A 43 3.53 27.15 2.40
N THR A 44 2.58 26.60 1.63
CA THR A 44 1.21 26.36 2.09
C THR A 44 1.12 25.00 2.79
N THR A 45 0.76 24.98 4.08
CA THR A 45 0.76 23.77 4.92
C THR A 45 -0.63 23.43 5.48
N ALA A 46 -0.90 22.13 5.68
CA ALA A 46 -2.21 21.61 6.10
C ALA A 46 -2.13 20.64 7.30
N GLY A 47 -1.38 21.02 8.34
CA GLY A 47 -1.20 20.18 9.53
C GLY A 47 -0.30 18.97 9.30
N SER A 48 -0.33 17.99 10.19
CA SER A 48 0.48 16.77 10.09
C SER A 48 -0.26 15.64 9.37
N PRO A 49 0.46 14.72 8.68
CA PRO A 49 -0.13 13.53 8.07
C PRO A 49 -0.97 12.74 9.06
N THR A 50 -2.16 12.33 8.62
CA THR A 50 -3.10 11.55 9.45
C THR A 50 -3.27 10.12 8.96
N TYR A 51 -2.62 9.76 7.84
CA TYR A 51 -2.57 8.41 7.29
C TYR A 51 -3.95 7.88 6.92
N ARG A 52 -4.82 8.77 6.38
CA ARG A 52 -6.25 8.50 6.17
C ARG A 52 -6.58 7.28 5.32
N ALA A 53 -5.72 6.97 4.36
CA ALA A 53 -5.87 5.85 3.44
C ALA A 53 -5.46 4.49 4.03
N SER A 54 -4.81 4.45 5.21
CA SER A 54 -4.24 3.23 5.81
C SER A 54 -5.29 2.37 6.53
N GLY A 55 -6.38 2.03 5.83
CA GLY A 55 -7.42 1.11 6.30
C GLY A 55 -7.75 0.06 5.25
N TRP A 56 -8.33 -1.07 5.66
CA TRP A 56 -8.68 -2.18 4.77
C TRP A 56 -9.97 -2.88 5.21
N ILE A 57 -10.72 -3.37 4.24
CA ILE A 57 -11.75 -4.38 4.49
C ILE A 57 -11.12 -5.77 4.40
N TYR A 58 -11.24 -6.57 5.47
CA TYR A 58 -10.57 -7.87 5.60
C TYR A 58 -9.05 -7.84 5.36
N GLY A 59 -8.43 -9.02 5.14
CA GLY A 59 -6.99 -9.14 4.88
C GLY A 59 -6.14 -9.64 6.05
N MET A 60 -6.73 -9.87 7.22
CA MET A 60 -6.12 -10.64 8.31
C MET A 60 -6.62 -12.09 8.30
N THR A 61 -5.77 -13.03 8.71
CA THR A 61 -6.17 -14.42 8.91
C THR A 61 -7.33 -14.51 9.90
N GLU A 62 -8.14 -15.55 9.77
CA GLU A 62 -9.34 -15.73 10.57
C GLU A 62 -9.06 -15.80 12.07
N ASN A 63 -7.96 -16.45 12.46
CA ASN A 63 -7.50 -16.50 13.85
C ASN A 63 -6.73 -15.23 14.27
N GLY A 64 -6.67 -14.22 13.41
CA GLY A 64 -5.90 -13.01 13.59
C GLY A 64 -4.38 -13.18 13.54
N SER A 65 -3.78 -14.36 13.41
CA SER A 65 -2.32 -14.49 13.53
C SER A 65 -1.48 -13.90 12.38
N GLY A 66 -2.05 -13.73 11.19
CA GLY A 66 -1.38 -13.29 9.95
C GLY A 66 -2.06 -12.07 9.30
N PRO A 67 -1.34 -11.27 8.48
CA PRO A 67 0.09 -11.36 8.15
C PRO A 67 0.98 -10.99 9.35
N ALA A 68 2.31 -10.97 9.24
CA ALA A 68 3.18 -10.51 10.34
C ALA A 68 2.91 -9.02 10.71
N ASP A 69 3.18 -8.64 11.95
CA ASP A 69 2.82 -7.31 12.49
C ASP A 69 3.43 -6.14 11.69
N HIS A 70 4.65 -6.29 11.17
CA HIS A 70 5.34 -5.21 10.44
C HIS A 70 4.59 -4.81 9.16
N PHE A 71 3.91 -5.74 8.49
CA PHE A 71 3.08 -5.43 7.31
C PHE A 71 1.94 -4.45 7.61
N LEU A 72 1.54 -4.31 8.88
CA LEU A 72 0.50 -3.41 9.37
C LEU A 72 1.12 -2.17 10.05
N ARG A 73 2.11 -2.36 10.93
CA ARG A 73 2.75 -1.27 11.68
C ARG A 73 3.52 -0.30 10.78
N ASP A 74 4.23 -0.83 9.80
CA ASP A 74 5.14 -0.04 8.95
C ASP A 74 4.38 0.85 7.96
N VAL A 75 3.08 0.61 7.79
CA VAL A 75 2.19 1.37 6.90
C VAL A 75 1.21 2.27 7.65
N LYS A 76 1.44 2.49 8.96
CA LYS A 76 0.58 3.32 9.84
C LYS A 76 -0.89 2.91 9.80
N PHE A 77 -1.13 1.60 9.88
CA PHE A 77 -2.48 1.02 9.93
C PHE A 77 -3.42 1.75 10.91
N ARG A 78 -4.63 2.05 10.43
CA ARG A 78 -5.69 2.74 11.19
C ARG A 78 -6.97 1.93 11.33
N TYR A 79 -7.43 1.25 10.28
CA TYR A 79 -8.78 0.66 10.25
C TYR A 79 -8.83 -0.74 9.65
N MET A 80 -9.46 -1.67 10.36
CA MET A 80 -9.92 -2.94 9.79
C MET A 80 -11.45 -2.98 9.81
N ARG A 81 -12.06 -3.36 8.69
CA ARG A 81 -13.50 -3.60 8.56
C ARG A 81 -13.76 -5.07 8.26
N ALA A 82 -14.51 -5.76 9.14
CA ALA A 82 -14.77 -7.20 9.01
C ALA A 82 -15.97 -7.69 9.84
N GLY A 83 -16.55 -8.82 9.42
CA GLY A 83 -17.66 -9.52 10.08
C GLY A 83 -17.75 -11.03 9.77
N GLY A 84 -16.66 -11.62 9.27
CA GLY A 84 -16.58 -13.06 9.00
C GLY A 84 -17.27 -13.52 7.70
N ALA A 85 -17.45 -12.62 6.73
CA ALA A 85 -17.97 -12.91 5.40
C ALA A 85 -17.38 -14.18 4.78
N GLN A 86 -18.22 -14.93 4.10
CA GLN A 86 -17.89 -16.14 3.34
C GLN A 86 -17.33 -17.31 4.17
N LEU A 87 -17.21 -17.16 5.50
CA LEU A 87 -16.87 -18.26 6.39
C LEU A 87 -18.10 -19.13 6.63
N ALA A 88 -17.90 -20.44 6.52
CA ALA A 88 -18.94 -21.46 6.55
C ALA A 88 -20.10 -21.19 5.56
N SER A 89 -19.81 -20.82 4.31
CA SER A 89 -20.84 -20.42 3.34
C SER A 89 -21.78 -21.58 2.91
N PRO A 90 -23.13 -21.42 3.00
CA PRO A 90 -23.86 -20.27 3.54
C PRO A 90 -23.68 -20.13 5.05
N GLY A 91 -23.22 -18.97 5.50
CA GLY A 91 -22.84 -18.76 6.90
C GLY A 91 -23.68 -17.71 7.63
N GLY A 92 -23.25 -17.35 8.84
CA GLY A 92 -23.92 -16.34 9.67
C GLY A 92 -25.16 -16.86 10.41
N TRP A 93 -25.86 -15.94 11.06
CA TRP A 93 -27.05 -16.17 11.89
C TRP A 93 -28.12 -16.98 11.16
N VAL A 94 -28.48 -16.57 9.94
CA VAL A 94 -29.60 -17.16 9.20
C VAL A 94 -29.35 -18.60 8.76
N SER A 95 -28.09 -19.04 8.82
CA SER A 95 -27.62 -20.39 8.49
C SER A 95 -27.13 -21.18 9.72
N GLY A 96 -27.28 -20.64 10.94
CA GLY A 96 -26.84 -21.30 12.18
C GLY A 96 -25.31 -21.32 12.38
N ALA A 97 -24.56 -20.51 11.63
CA ALA A 97 -23.10 -20.45 11.66
C ALA A 97 -22.56 -19.14 12.28
N TYR A 98 -23.35 -18.50 13.15
CA TYR A 98 -23.00 -17.25 13.83
C TYR A 98 -21.68 -17.36 14.61
N GLU A 99 -21.53 -18.39 15.46
CA GLU A 99 -20.32 -18.58 16.29
C GLU A 99 -19.04 -18.63 15.45
N ARG A 100 -19.11 -19.27 14.30
CA ARG A 100 -17.97 -19.43 13.40
C ARG A 100 -17.48 -18.08 12.85
N ARG A 101 -18.41 -17.19 12.49
CA ARG A 101 -18.09 -15.84 12.00
C ARG A 101 -17.65 -14.94 13.16
N TRP A 102 -18.39 -14.97 14.26
CA TRP A 102 -18.07 -14.20 15.47
C TRP A 102 -16.67 -14.48 16.00
N ASN A 103 -16.25 -15.75 16.09
CA ASN A 103 -14.91 -16.10 16.56
C ASN A 103 -13.80 -15.51 15.68
N SER A 104 -13.98 -15.51 14.36
CA SER A 104 -13.04 -14.88 13.41
C SER A 104 -13.02 -13.36 13.59
N THR A 105 -14.20 -12.74 13.61
CA THR A 105 -14.38 -11.31 13.82
C THR A 105 -13.73 -10.85 15.12
N LEU A 106 -13.94 -11.56 16.23
CA LEU A 106 -13.37 -11.22 17.52
C LEU A 106 -11.84 -11.34 17.54
N ALA A 107 -11.27 -12.36 16.89
CA ALA A 107 -9.83 -12.51 16.78
C ALA A 107 -9.20 -11.36 15.98
N GLN A 108 -9.79 -11.00 14.84
CA GLN A 108 -9.36 -9.88 14.01
C GLN A 108 -9.55 -8.52 14.73
N ALA A 109 -10.64 -8.34 15.47
CA ALA A 109 -10.89 -7.14 16.27
C ALA A 109 -9.84 -6.95 17.37
N ARG A 110 -9.57 -8.01 18.16
CA ARG A 110 -8.55 -7.97 19.21
C ARG A 110 -7.18 -7.63 18.66
N ARG A 111 -6.80 -8.22 17.52
CA ARG A 111 -5.52 -7.89 16.90
C ARG A 111 -5.48 -6.46 16.38
N THR A 112 -6.55 -6.00 15.73
CA THR A 112 -6.66 -4.63 15.24
C THR A 112 -6.40 -3.63 16.37
N ILE A 113 -7.06 -3.84 17.52
CA ILE A 113 -6.90 -3.01 18.72
C ILE A 113 -5.47 -3.11 19.28
N ALA A 114 -4.91 -4.33 19.36
CA ALA A 114 -3.54 -4.53 19.86
C ALA A 114 -2.47 -3.85 18.99
N LEU A 115 -2.74 -3.64 17.69
CA LEU A 115 -1.89 -2.90 16.77
C LEU A 115 -2.14 -1.39 16.77
N GLY A 116 -3.07 -0.89 17.61
CA GLY A 116 -3.42 0.53 17.70
C GLY A 116 -4.45 0.99 16.66
N GLY A 117 -5.06 0.08 15.91
CA GLY A 117 -6.12 0.37 14.94
C GLY A 117 -7.52 0.38 15.56
N GLN A 118 -8.48 0.90 14.81
CA GLN A 118 -9.90 0.87 15.12
C GLN A 118 -10.59 -0.24 14.29
N PHE A 119 -11.43 -1.03 14.94
CA PHE A 119 -12.18 -2.11 14.29
C PHE A 119 -13.59 -1.66 13.93
N ILE A 120 -13.97 -1.85 12.67
CA ILE A 120 -15.30 -1.59 12.13
C ILE A 120 -15.99 -2.95 11.96
N LEU A 121 -16.99 -3.18 12.81
CA LEU A 121 -17.77 -4.41 12.83
C LEU A 121 -18.82 -4.37 11.71
N LEU A 122 -18.97 -5.50 11.01
CA LEU A 122 -20.00 -5.71 9.99
C LEU A 122 -21.10 -6.68 10.48
N PRO A 123 -22.21 -6.19 11.06
CA PRO A 123 -23.32 -7.04 11.47
C PRO A 123 -23.99 -7.78 10.31
N HIS A 124 -24.04 -7.22 9.10
CA HIS A 124 -24.65 -7.92 7.95
C HIS A 124 -23.92 -9.22 7.59
N ASP A 125 -22.58 -9.25 7.71
CA ASP A 125 -21.80 -10.48 7.51
C ASP A 125 -22.12 -11.50 8.61
N LEU A 126 -22.25 -11.07 9.86
CA LEU A 126 -22.64 -11.94 10.97
C LEU A 126 -24.08 -12.43 10.85
N TRP A 127 -24.97 -11.65 10.25
CA TRP A 127 -26.32 -12.08 9.88
C TRP A 127 -26.27 -13.17 8.80
N GLY A 128 -25.36 -13.03 7.83
CA GLY A 128 -25.16 -13.94 6.70
C GLY A 128 -25.26 -13.27 5.33
N ALA A 129 -25.55 -11.96 5.27
CA ALA A 129 -25.73 -11.19 4.05
C ALA A 129 -24.40 -10.68 3.48
N ASP A 130 -23.59 -11.57 2.92
CA ASP A 130 -22.23 -11.29 2.40
C ASP A 130 -22.14 -11.39 0.86
N GLY A 131 -23.28 -11.30 0.18
CA GLY A 131 -23.43 -11.51 -1.27
C GLY A 131 -23.79 -12.96 -1.64
N TYR A 132 -23.77 -13.91 -0.71
CA TYR A 132 -24.35 -15.24 -0.91
C TYR A 132 -25.88 -15.23 -0.70
N PRO A 133 -26.67 -16.02 -1.46
CA PRO A 133 -28.11 -16.13 -1.23
C PRO A 133 -28.47 -16.59 0.20
N ILE A 134 -29.28 -15.80 0.89
CA ILE A 134 -29.76 -16.12 2.26
C ILE A 134 -31.23 -16.51 2.29
N SER A 135 -31.61 -17.27 3.32
CA SER A 135 -32.98 -17.77 3.51
C SER A 135 -34.00 -16.67 3.84
N ARG A 136 -33.55 -15.58 4.47
CA ARG A 136 -34.42 -14.47 4.89
C ARG A 136 -33.63 -13.19 5.14
N PHE A 137 -34.27 -12.06 4.90
CA PHE A 137 -33.78 -10.73 5.26
C PHE A 137 -34.47 -10.24 6.55
N PRO A 138 -33.85 -9.33 7.30
CA PRO A 138 -34.48 -8.71 8.46
C PRO A 138 -35.82 -8.06 8.09
N GLY A 139 -36.86 -8.35 8.88
CA GLY A 139 -38.18 -7.76 8.69
C GLY A 139 -39.05 -8.45 7.63
N ASP A 140 -38.61 -9.58 7.07
CA ASP A 140 -39.41 -10.32 6.09
C ASP A 140 -40.80 -10.64 6.66
N ASN A 141 -41.84 -10.43 5.84
CA ASN A 141 -43.25 -10.54 6.24
C ASN A 141 -43.67 -9.58 7.38
N GLY A 142 -42.91 -8.51 7.63
CA GLY A 142 -43.15 -7.58 8.73
C GLY A 142 -42.70 -8.11 10.10
N ASP A 143 -42.05 -9.28 10.16
CA ASP A 143 -41.55 -9.86 11.39
C ASP A 143 -40.08 -9.48 11.64
N TRP A 144 -39.86 -8.77 12.74
CA TRP A 144 -38.55 -8.30 13.17
C TRP A 144 -37.96 -9.12 14.32
N THR A 145 -38.69 -10.10 14.84
CA THR A 145 -38.32 -10.87 16.04
C THR A 145 -36.94 -11.51 15.89
N ASP A 146 -36.67 -12.12 14.76
CA ASP A 146 -35.40 -12.81 14.51
C ASP A 146 -34.21 -11.84 14.41
N TYR A 147 -34.40 -10.69 13.74
CA TYR A 147 -33.38 -9.66 13.69
C TYR A 147 -33.12 -9.03 15.07
N ASP A 148 -34.17 -8.84 15.87
CA ASP A 148 -34.04 -8.35 17.25
C ASP A 148 -33.30 -9.34 18.16
N ASN A 149 -33.54 -10.64 17.97
CA ASN A 149 -32.80 -11.71 18.65
C ASN A 149 -31.32 -11.70 18.25
N PHE A 150 -31.03 -11.60 16.95
CA PHE A 150 -29.68 -11.45 16.43
C PHE A 150 -28.97 -10.23 17.03
N MET A 151 -29.60 -9.05 16.99
CA MET A 151 -29.00 -7.83 17.53
C MET A 151 -28.79 -7.93 19.04
N THR A 152 -29.71 -8.55 19.78
CA THR A 152 -29.52 -8.85 21.21
C THR A 152 -28.27 -9.70 21.43
N ARG A 153 -28.13 -10.77 20.65
CA ARG A 153 -26.98 -11.67 20.75
C ARG A 153 -25.67 -10.92 20.47
N LEU A 154 -25.61 -10.21 19.35
CA LEU A 154 -24.40 -9.49 18.93
C LEU A 154 -23.98 -8.41 19.94
N ILE A 155 -24.94 -7.63 20.45
CA ILE A 155 -24.67 -6.62 21.47
C ILE A 155 -24.11 -7.26 22.74
N ASN A 156 -24.69 -8.38 23.18
CA ASN A 156 -24.22 -9.10 24.36
C ASN A 156 -22.81 -9.66 24.15
N ASP A 157 -22.50 -10.17 22.97
CA ASP A 157 -21.17 -10.71 22.66
C ASP A 157 -20.11 -9.61 22.58
N VAL A 158 -20.41 -8.46 21.96
CA VAL A 158 -19.49 -7.30 21.97
C VAL A 158 -19.24 -6.81 23.40
N ARG A 159 -20.29 -6.75 24.23
CA ARG A 159 -20.18 -6.38 25.65
C ARG A 159 -19.33 -7.39 26.42
N ALA A 160 -19.58 -8.69 26.24
CA ALA A 160 -18.84 -9.76 26.90
C ALA A 160 -17.38 -9.81 26.45
N ALA A 161 -17.10 -9.48 25.19
CA ALA A 161 -15.76 -9.39 24.65
C ALA A 161 -14.96 -8.19 25.21
N GLY A 162 -15.63 -7.18 25.76
CA GLY A 162 -14.99 -5.97 26.31
C GLY A 162 -14.29 -5.13 25.25
N ILE A 163 -14.78 -5.13 24.00
CA ILE A 163 -14.18 -4.41 22.88
C ILE A 163 -14.99 -3.16 22.51
N THR A 164 -14.28 -2.14 22.02
CA THR A 164 -14.90 -0.97 21.37
C THR A 164 -14.81 -1.13 19.87
N VAL A 165 -15.94 -1.01 19.18
CA VAL A 165 -16.03 -1.10 17.72
C VAL A 165 -16.74 0.12 17.15
N GLN A 166 -16.56 0.35 15.86
CA GLN A 166 -17.49 1.14 15.07
C GLN A 166 -18.51 0.20 14.41
N TRP A 167 -19.79 0.56 14.43
CA TRP A 167 -20.88 -0.30 13.97
C TRP A 167 -21.32 0.09 12.57
N ASP A 168 -20.89 -0.68 11.56
CA ASP A 168 -21.30 -0.51 10.18
C ASP A 168 -22.40 -1.52 9.83
N LEU A 169 -23.65 -1.12 10.03
CA LEU A 169 -24.81 -2.03 10.10
C LEU A 169 -25.00 -2.90 8.85
N TRP A 170 -24.73 -2.37 7.66
CA TRP A 170 -24.99 -3.07 6.41
C TRP A 170 -24.07 -2.60 5.28
N ASN A 171 -23.67 -3.53 4.40
CA ASN A 171 -22.87 -3.23 3.22
C ASN A 171 -23.76 -3.09 1.98
N GLU A 172 -23.55 -2.02 1.22
CA GLU A 172 -24.16 -1.81 -0.10
C GLU A 172 -25.68 -2.09 -0.19
N PRO A 173 -26.49 -1.51 0.70
CA PRO A 173 -27.94 -1.74 0.77
C PRO A 173 -28.72 -1.27 -0.47
N ASN A 174 -28.07 -0.53 -1.37
CA ASN A 174 -28.68 0.00 -2.59
C ASN A 174 -28.56 -0.95 -3.80
N ILE A 175 -27.92 -2.11 -3.65
CA ILE A 175 -27.83 -3.12 -4.72
C ILE A 175 -28.41 -4.45 -4.28
N THR A 176 -28.99 -5.19 -5.23
CA THR A 176 -29.72 -6.44 -4.98
C THR A 176 -28.84 -7.56 -4.44
N LEU A 177 -27.53 -7.50 -4.67
CA LEU A 177 -26.58 -8.49 -4.15
C LEU A 177 -26.58 -8.55 -2.62
N PHE A 178 -26.66 -7.38 -1.96
CA PHE A 178 -26.62 -7.28 -0.50
C PHE A 178 -27.96 -6.92 0.12
N TRP A 179 -28.91 -6.40 -0.64
CA TRP A 179 -30.27 -6.13 -0.18
C TRP A 179 -31.30 -6.29 -1.31
N ASN A 180 -32.02 -7.42 -1.31
CA ASN A 180 -33.04 -7.71 -2.32
C ASN A 180 -34.45 -7.60 -1.77
N ARG A 181 -34.76 -6.45 -1.15
CA ARG A 181 -36.06 -6.15 -0.56
C ARG A 181 -36.41 -4.68 -0.74
N PRO A 182 -37.68 -4.27 -0.51
CA PRO A 182 -38.06 -2.86 -0.58
C PRO A 182 -37.16 -1.98 0.27
N GLN A 183 -36.79 -0.81 -0.26
CA GLN A 183 -35.91 0.13 0.42
C GLN A 183 -36.46 0.59 1.78
N SER A 184 -37.78 0.70 1.92
CA SER A 184 -38.44 1.01 3.19
C SER A 184 -38.14 -0.01 4.28
N GLN A 185 -37.95 -1.29 3.93
CA GLN A 185 -37.56 -2.32 4.88
C GLN A 185 -36.10 -2.15 5.33
N TYR A 186 -35.19 -1.75 4.44
CA TYR A 186 -33.81 -1.42 4.84
C TYR A 186 -33.78 -0.22 5.80
N PHE A 187 -34.59 0.81 5.55
CA PHE A 187 -34.68 1.97 6.42
C PHE A 187 -35.19 1.61 7.81
N GLU A 188 -36.15 0.67 7.91
CA GLU A 188 -36.58 0.16 9.21
C GLU A 188 -35.48 -0.68 9.89
N LEU A 189 -34.73 -1.50 9.15
CA LEU A 189 -33.54 -2.20 9.69
C LEU A 189 -32.55 -1.18 10.28
N TRP A 190 -32.22 -0.13 9.54
CA TRP A 190 -31.34 0.93 9.98
C TRP A 190 -31.83 1.56 11.29
N ARG A 191 -33.09 2.01 11.33
CA ARG A 191 -33.68 2.65 12.52
C ARG A 191 -33.62 1.75 13.75
N ARG A 192 -34.01 0.47 13.59
CA ARG A 192 -34.00 -0.51 14.69
C ARG A 192 -32.58 -0.80 15.16
N GLY A 193 -31.67 -1.10 14.24
CA GLY A 193 -30.27 -1.37 14.55
C GLY A 193 -29.62 -0.20 15.27
N TYR A 194 -29.80 1.03 14.75
CA TYR A 194 -29.29 2.26 15.34
C TYR A 194 -29.77 2.45 16.78
N GLN A 195 -31.08 2.38 17.01
CA GLN A 195 -31.66 2.62 18.34
C GLN A 195 -31.18 1.60 19.37
N ARG A 196 -31.09 0.33 18.98
CA ARG A 196 -30.58 -0.74 19.86
C ARG A 196 -29.11 -0.55 20.20
N ILE A 197 -28.27 -0.24 19.21
CA ILE A 197 -26.84 0.02 19.43
C ILE A 197 -26.66 1.25 20.33
N ARG A 198 -27.33 2.37 20.03
CA ARG A 198 -27.21 3.59 20.83
C ARG A 198 -27.67 3.39 22.27
N ALA A 199 -28.72 2.59 22.50
CA ALA A 199 -29.19 2.25 23.84
C ALA A 199 -28.18 1.37 24.60
N ALA A 200 -27.51 0.45 23.91
CA ALA A 200 -26.55 -0.47 24.51
C ALA A 200 -25.14 0.11 24.69
N PHE A 201 -24.74 1.02 23.80
CA PHE A 201 -23.42 1.63 23.69
C PHE A 201 -23.55 3.11 23.30
N PRO A 202 -23.86 4.00 24.26
CA PRO A 202 -24.07 5.42 23.98
C PRO A 202 -22.87 6.10 23.29
N ASP A 203 -21.64 5.66 23.60
CA ASP A 203 -20.40 6.28 23.15
C ASP A 203 -19.73 5.58 21.96
N GLN A 204 -20.22 4.39 21.54
CA GLN A 204 -19.66 3.72 20.37
C GLN A 204 -20.23 4.33 19.08
N LEU A 205 -19.40 4.38 18.04
CA LEU A 205 -19.74 5.07 16.80
C LEU A 205 -20.55 4.17 15.88
N ILE A 206 -21.58 4.72 15.24
CA ILE A 206 -22.40 4.07 14.21
C ILE A 206 -22.02 4.66 12.85
N VAL A 207 -21.70 3.78 11.91
CA VAL A 207 -21.24 4.08 10.55
C VAL A 207 -22.32 3.68 9.55
N GLY A 208 -22.55 4.47 8.50
CA GLY A 208 -23.44 4.08 7.41
C GLY A 208 -23.78 5.20 6.42
N PRO A 209 -24.49 4.89 5.32
CA PRO A 209 -25.10 3.60 5.01
C PRO A 209 -24.19 2.64 4.25
N SER A 210 -22.93 3.01 3.99
CA SER A 210 -21.97 2.17 3.26
C SER A 210 -22.50 1.80 1.87
N CYS A 211 -23.02 2.81 1.17
CA CYS A 211 -23.63 2.66 -0.15
C CYS A 211 -22.59 2.22 -1.18
N ALA A 212 -22.96 1.34 -2.11
CA ALA A 212 -22.20 1.10 -3.35
C ALA A 212 -22.23 2.31 -4.31
N CYS A 213 -23.05 3.31 -3.98
CA CYS A 213 -23.18 4.57 -4.69
C CYS A 213 -22.29 5.65 -4.09
N VAL A 214 -21.99 6.67 -4.88
CA VAL A 214 -21.35 7.90 -4.37
C VAL A 214 -22.40 8.96 -4.00
N PRO A 215 -22.11 9.84 -3.02
CA PRO A 215 -22.96 10.97 -2.67
C PRO A 215 -23.29 11.83 -3.90
N SER A 216 -24.57 12.15 -4.08
CA SER A 216 -25.04 12.95 -5.21
C SER A 216 -26.40 13.58 -4.93
N THR A 217 -26.64 14.77 -5.49
CA THR A 217 -27.94 15.46 -5.42
C THR A 217 -29.02 14.76 -6.24
N SER A 218 -28.67 13.86 -7.16
CA SER A 218 -29.61 13.15 -8.03
C SER A 218 -29.79 11.67 -7.68
N HIS A 219 -28.95 11.09 -6.81
CA HIS A 219 -29.04 9.66 -6.51
C HIS A 219 -30.21 9.37 -5.56
N ALA A 220 -31.20 8.62 -6.02
CA ALA A 220 -32.47 8.40 -5.31
C ALA A 220 -32.28 7.77 -3.92
N PHE A 221 -31.56 6.63 -3.83
CA PHE A 221 -31.32 5.94 -2.54
C PHE A 221 -30.63 6.86 -1.52
N TRP A 222 -29.52 7.51 -1.90
CA TRP A 222 -28.77 8.43 -1.05
C TRP A 222 -29.65 9.53 -0.45
N ASN A 223 -30.42 10.22 -1.30
CA ASN A 223 -31.27 11.32 -0.85
C ASN A 223 -32.40 10.83 0.07
N GLN A 224 -33.07 9.75 -0.29
CA GLN A 224 -34.13 9.16 0.53
C GLN A 224 -33.61 8.63 1.87
N TYR A 225 -32.40 8.09 1.90
CA TYR A 225 -31.75 7.66 3.14
C TYR A 225 -31.48 8.86 4.06
N LEU A 226 -30.88 9.94 3.53
CA LEU A 226 -30.63 11.16 4.30
C LEU A 226 -31.93 11.77 4.85
N ASP A 227 -32.98 11.82 4.04
CA ASP A 227 -34.30 12.29 4.47
C ASP A 227 -34.86 11.41 5.60
N PHE A 228 -34.76 10.09 5.45
CA PHE A 228 -35.23 9.13 6.44
C PHE A 228 -34.49 9.25 7.78
N VAL A 229 -33.16 9.23 7.77
CA VAL A 229 -32.38 9.27 9.02
C VAL A 229 -32.56 10.60 9.76
N ARG A 230 -32.74 11.69 9.02
CA ARG A 230 -33.02 13.00 9.60
C ARG A 230 -34.40 13.03 10.26
N ALA A 231 -35.43 12.57 9.54
CA ALA A 231 -36.81 12.56 10.03
C ALA A 231 -37.01 11.66 11.25
N ASN A 232 -36.22 10.58 11.37
CA ASN A 232 -36.33 9.59 12.43
C ASN A 232 -35.30 9.74 13.56
N ASN A 233 -34.46 10.79 13.52
CA ASN A 233 -33.40 11.04 14.50
C ASN A 233 -32.44 9.84 14.69
N VAL A 234 -32.02 9.25 13.57
CA VAL A 234 -31.12 8.08 13.51
C VAL A 234 -29.95 8.33 12.54
N VAL A 235 -29.45 9.58 12.51
CA VAL A 235 -28.28 9.96 11.71
C VAL A 235 -27.04 9.22 12.23
N PRO A 236 -26.23 8.56 11.37
CA PRO A 236 -24.99 7.92 11.80
C PRO A 236 -24.00 8.94 12.36
N ASP A 237 -23.08 8.49 13.24
CA ASP A 237 -22.00 9.36 13.72
C ASP A 237 -20.96 9.61 12.62
N ILE A 238 -20.79 8.62 11.73
CA ILE A 238 -19.89 8.68 10.58
C ILE A 238 -20.68 8.27 9.34
N VAL A 239 -20.77 9.18 8.38
CA VAL A 239 -21.42 8.91 7.10
C VAL A 239 -20.42 8.20 6.17
N SER A 240 -20.88 7.15 5.50
CA SER A 240 -20.01 6.29 4.68
C SER A 240 -20.57 5.91 3.31
N TRP A 241 -19.67 5.59 2.38
CA TRP A 241 -19.96 5.11 1.03
C TRP A 241 -18.72 4.45 0.40
N HIS A 242 -18.91 3.84 -0.76
CA HIS A 242 -17.84 3.22 -1.55
C HIS A 242 -17.46 4.10 -2.76
N SER A 243 -16.18 4.09 -3.14
CA SER A 243 -15.64 4.79 -4.31
C SER A 243 -14.95 3.77 -5.23
N LEU A 244 -15.75 3.08 -6.05
CA LEU A 244 -15.34 1.90 -6.85
C LEU A 244 -15.83 1.94 -8.31
N PRO A 245 -15.33 2.85 -9.18
CA PRO A 245 -14.37 3.91 -8.91
C PRO A 245 -15.05 5.20 -8.43
N GLY A 246 -14.29 6.10 -7.82
CA GLY A 246 -14.79 7.43 -7.43
C GLY A 246 -13.69 8.35 -6.96
N ASP A 247 -13.91 9.66 -7.06
CA ASP A 247 -12.97 10.68 -6.55
C ASP A 247 -13.36 11.11 -5.13
N PRO A 248 -12.55 10.77 -4.09
CA PRO A 248 -12.81 11.15 -2.71
C PRO A 248 -13.11 12.65 -2.49
N VAL A 249 -12.40 13.54 -3.18
CA VAL A 249 -12.60 15.01 -3.01
C VAL A 249 -13.96 15.42 -3.56
N ALA A 250 -14.32 14.94 -4.75
CA ALA A 250 -15.61 15.22 -5.36
C ALA A 250 -16.75 14.59 -4.55
N ASN A 251 -16.57 13.36 -4.07
CA ASN A 251 -17.55 12.65 -3.26
C ASN A 251 -17.80 13.36 -1.92
N VAL A 252 -16.76 13.82 -1.22
CA VAL A 252 -16.90 14.61 0.01
C VAL A 252 -17.61 15.94 -0.23
N SER A 253 -17.30 16.64 -1.33
CA SER A 253 -17.99 17.87 -1.71
C SER A 253 -19.50 17.64 -1.94
N ALA A 254 -19.85 16.57 -2.64
CA ALA A 254 -21.24 16.17 -2.87
C ALA A 254 -21.95 15.72 -1.57
N ALA A 255 -21.24 15.01 -0.68
CA ALA A 255 -21.74 14.67 0.65
C ALA A 255 -22.06 15.95 1.44
N ASN A 256 -21.12 16.87 1.58
CA ASN A 256 -21.32 18.15 2.25
C ASN A 256 -22.55 18.90 1.70
N THR A 257 -22.68 18.98 0.37
CA THR A 257 -23.82 19.63 -0.28
C THR A 257 -25.16 18.97 0.10
N THR A 258 -25.23 17.64 0.03
CA THR A 258 -26.46 16.89 0.31
C THR A 258 -26.82 16.83 1.79
N LEU A 259 -25.84 16.85 2.70
CA LEU A 259 -26.09 16.89 4.14
C LEU A 259 -26.42 18.30 4.65
N ASN A 260 -25.69 19.33 4.19
CA ASN A 260 -25.91 20.72 4.61
C ASN A 260 -27.30 21.22 4.22
N SER A 261 -27.79 20.86 3.03
CA SER A 261 -29.15 21.19 2.58
C SER A 261 -30.25 20.60 3.47
N ARG A 262 -29.93 19.59 4.29
CA ARG A 262 -30.84 18.95 5.26
C ARG A 262 -30.56 19.33 6.72
N GLY A 263 -29.58 20.20 6.96
CA GLY A 263 -29.13 20.57 8.31
C GLY A 263 -28.58 19.39 9.10
N ILE A 264 -28.09 18.33 8.44
CA ILE A 264 -27.47 17.18 9.10
C ILE A 264 -26.04 17.58 9.48
N GLN A 265 -25.72 17.49 10.78
CA GLN A 265 -24.37 17.74 11.27
C GLN A 265 -23.46 16.54 10.96
N HIS A 266 -22.23 16.81 10.53
CA HIS A 266 -21.21 15.81 10.20
C HIS A 266 -19.84 16.20 10.78
N PRO A 267 -19.69 16.19 12.12
CA PRO A 267 -18.48 16.70 12.78
C PRO A 267 -17.24 15.78 12.65
N ARG A 268 -17.42 14.59 12.09
CA ARG A 268 -16.36 13.57 11.94
C ARG A 268 -15.97 13.44 10.47
N PRO A 269 -14.70 13.08 10.18
CA PRO A 269 -14.32 12.61 8.86
C PRO A 269 -15.31 11.57 8.33
N TYR A 270 -15.67 11.70 7.06
CA TYR A 270 -16.41 10.66 6.35
C TYR A 270 -15.58 9.39 6.25
N GLN A 271 -16.26 8.26 6.07
CA GLN A 271 -15.61 6.99 5.72
C GLN A 271 -15.91 6.57 4.30
N ILE A 272 -14.87 6.57 3.46
CA ILE A 272 -14.91 5.91 2.17
C ILE A 272 -14.45 4.47 2.42
N ASN A 273 -15.39 3.66 2.92
CA ASN A 273 -15.08 2.40 3.58
C ASN A 273 -14.88 1.21 2.64
N GLU A 274 -14.94 1.45 1.33
CA GLU A 274 -14.29 0.67 0.28
C GLU A 274 -13.86 1.63 -0.85
N TYR A 275 -12.57 1.69 -1.17
CA TYR A 275 -12.07 2.42 -2.35
C TYR A 275 -11.11 1.59 -3.20
N GLY A 276 -10.98 1.98 -4.47
CA GLY A 276 -10.20 1.29 -5.47
C GLY A 276 -10.97 0.12 -6.10
N ALA A 277 -11.44 0.32 -7.33
CA ALA A 277 -12.03 -0.76 -8.13
C ALA A 277 -10.98 -1.86 -8.41
N THR A 278 -11.43 -3.01 -8.93
CA THR A 278 -10.56 -4.16 -9.21
C THR A 278 -9.36 -3.81 -10.11
N ASN A 279 -9.56 -2.93 -11.09
CA ASN A 279 -8.53 -2.45 -12.01
C ASN A 279 -7.69 -1.29 -11.46
N GLU A 280 -7.96 -0.82 -10.24
CA GLU A 280 -7.27 0.29 -9.57
C GLU A 280 -6.40 -0.21 -8.40
N GLN A 281 -6.22 -1.53 -8.26
CA GLN A 281 -5.44 -2.18 -7.19
C GLN A 281 -3.94 -2.24 -7.54
N ASN A 282 -3.33 -1.08 -7.79
CA ASN A 282 -1.95 -0.95 -8.22
C ASN A 282 -1.26 0.27 -7.57
N PRO A 283 0.08 0.36 -7.60
CA PRO A 283 0.83 1.49 -7.03
C PRO A 283 0.36 2.87 -7.50
N GLY A 284 0.14 3.05 -8.80
CA GLY A 284 -0.24 4.33 -9.41
C GLY A 284 -1.58 4.83 -8.88
N ASP A 285 -2.64 4.03 -9.01
CA ASP A 285 -3.98 4.38 -8.54
C ASP A 285 -4.04 4.47 -7.00
N GLY A 286 -3.37 3.57 -6.27
CA GLY A 286 -3.29 3.62 -4.81
C GLY A 286 -2.67 4.93 -4.30
N SER A 287 -1.61 5.40 -4.97
CA SER A 287 -0.97 6.69 -4.68
C SER A 287 -1.91 7.87 -4.96
N TRP A 288 -2.73 7.79 -6.02
CA TRP A 288 -3.75 8.79 -6.32
C TRP A 288 -4.82 8.83 -5.22
N TYR A 289 -5.39 7.68 -4.85
CA TYR A 289 -6.39 7.62 -3.77
C TYR A 289 -5.85 8.16 -2.44
N ILE A 290 -4.60 7.87 -2.08
CA ILE A 290 -3.94 8.46 -0.90
C ILE A 290 -3.99 9.99 -0.94
N ALA A 291 -3.58 10.60 -2.06
CA ALA A 291 -3.60 12.04 -2.22
C ALA A 291 -5.02 12.63 -2.13
N ARG A 292 -6.00 11.97 -2.75
CA ARG A 292 -7.40 12.40 -2.73
C ARG A 292 -8.01 12.29 -1.33
N LEU A 293 -7.75 11.20 -0.59
CA LEU A 293 -8.29 10.97 0.75
C LEU A 293 -7.73 11.97 1.77
N GLU A 294 -6.42 12.21 1.76
CA GLU A 294 -5.81 13.23 2.63
C GLU A 294 -6.35 14.63 2.31
N ARG A 295 -6.48 14.99 1.03
CA ARG A 295 -7.04 16.29 0.62
C ARG A 295 -8.53 16.42 0.98
N ALA A 296 -9.29 15.35 0.87
CA ALA A 296 -10.71 15.32 1.21
C ALA A 296 -10.95 15.33 2.73
N GLY A 297 -9.94 15.00 3.53
CA GLY A 297 -10.09 14.82 4.97
C GLY A 297 -10.98 13.61 5.34
N ALA A 298 -11.10 12.62 4.45
CA ALA A 298 -11.93 11.43 4.64
C ALA A 298 -11.06 10.21 4.94
N ASP A 299 -11.48 9.39 5.91
CA ASP A 299 -10.81 8.14 6.23
C ASP A 299 -11.21 7.07 5.20
N GLY A 300 -10.23 6.41 4.60
CA GLY A 300 -10.42 5.43 3.55
C GLY A 300 -10.11 4.02 4.01
N LEU A 301 -10.89 3.05 3.53
CA LEU A 301 -10.56 1.64 3.63
C LEU A 301 -10.45 1.06 2.23
N ARG A 302 -9.27 0.55 1.89
CA ARG A 302 -9.03 -0.05 0.58
C ARG A 302 -9.87 -1.32 0.46
N ALA A 303 -10.55 -1.44 -0.68
CA ALA A 303 -11.39 -2.58 -0.99
C ALA A 303 -10.58 -3.88 -1.06
N ASN A 304 -11.27 -5.00 -0.86
CA ASN A 304 -10.69 -6.33 -0.99
C ASN A 304 -11.58 -7.18 -1.90
N TRP A 305 -11.06 -7.42 -3.10
CA TRP A 305 -11.77 -8.15 -4.15
C TRP A 305 -11.49 -9.66 -4.14
N ALA A 306 -10.77 -10.16 -3.14
CA ALA A 306 -10.54 -11.60 -2.99
C ALA A 306 -11.81 -12.32 -2.48
N GLY A 307 -11.93 -13.61 -2.78
CA GLY A 307 -13.03 -14.46 -2.33
C GLY A 307 -12.57 -15.63 -1.45
N GLY A 308 -13.52 -16.24 -0.76
CA GLY A 308 -13.33 -17.41 0.09
C GLY A 308 -12.24 -17.19 1.16
N ALA A 309 -11.36 -18.18 1.31
CA ALA A 309 -10.26 -18.09 2.26
C ALA A 309 -9.31 -16.91 1.97
N SER A 310 -9.17 -16.49 0.71
CA SER A 310 -8.28 -15.40 0.32
C SER A 310 -8.79 -14.02 0.77
N LEU A 311 -10.10 -13.86 1.02
CA LEU A 311 -10.63 -12.63 1.63
C LEU A 311 -9.98 -12.37 3.00
N HIS A 312 -9.76 -13.44 3.77
CA HIS A 312 -9.17 -13.42 5.10
C HIS A 312 -7.64 -13.57 5.05
N ASN A 313 -6.97 -13.08 4.02
CA ASN A 313 -5.53 -13.17 3.90
C ASN A 313 -4.96 -11.98 3.12
N ASP A 314 -3.62 -11.89 3.10
CA ASP A 314 -2.88 -11.13 2.10
C ASP A 314 -3.14 -9.60 2.10
N LEU A 315 -3.65 -9.07 3.22
CA LEU A 315 -3.88 -7.64 3.47
C LEU A 315 -4.59 -6.92 2.31
N ALA A 316 -5.78 -7.40 1.96
CA ALA A 316 -6.56 -6.91 0.83
C ALA A 316 -5.82 -7.01 -0.52
N ASN A 317 -4.97 -8.01 -0.71
CA ASN A 317 -4.11 -8.14 -1.90
C ASN A 317 -3.03 -7.06 -2.01
N LEU A 318 -2.59 -6.49 -0.88
CA LEU A 318 -1.30 -5.78 -0.79
C LEU A 318 -0.12 -6.74 -0.66
N LEU A 319 -0.38 -8.00 -0.28
CA LEU A 319 0.61 -9.06 -0.15
C LEU A 319 0.30 -10.19 -1.14
N ILE A 320 1.29 -11.07 -1.33
CA ILE A 320 1.12 -12.35 -2.00
C ILE A 320 1.88 -13.41 -1.20
N ARG A 321 1.43 -14.66 -1.23
CA ARG A 321 2.17 -15.77 -0.64
C ARG A 321 2.97 -16.54 -1.68
N ASN A 322 4.22 -16.87 -1.34
CA ASN A 322 4.99 -17.85 -2.11
C ASN A 322 4.51 -19.29 -1.84
N SER A 323 5.11 -20.28 -2.49
CA SER A 323 4.78 -21.69 -2.31
C SER A 323 4.98 -22.23 -0.89
N ALA A 324 5.78 -21.54 -0.07
CA ALA A 324 5.99 -21.84 1.35
C ALA A 324 4.98 -21.13 2.27
N GLY A 325 4.00 -20.40 1.72
CA GLY A 325 2.99 -19.66 2.49
C GLY A 325 3.49 -18.35 3.09
N GLN A 326 4.67 -17.86 2.72
CA GLN A 326 5.25 -16.63 3.26
C GLN A 326 4.71 -15.41 2.52
N HIS A 327 4.29 -14.39 3.28
CA HIS A 327 3.84 -13.13 2.72
C HIS A 327 5.01 -12.34 2.14
N LEU A 328 4.84 -11.88 0.91
CA LEU A 328 5.74 -11.00 0.17
C LEU A 328 4.95 -9.73 -0.22
N PRO A 329 5.53 -8.54 -0.08
CA PRO A 329 4.84 -7.30 -0.43
C PRO A 329 4.68 -7.18 -1.95
N ARG A 330 3.52 -6.66 -2.39
CA ARG A 330 3.32 -6.17 -3.76
C ARG A 330 3.73 -4.69 -3.84
N GLY A 331 3.81 -4.16 -5.06
CA GLY A 331 4.20 -2.76 -5.27
C GLY A 331 3.38 -1.76 -4.45
N GLU A 332 2.06 -1.94 -4.38
CA GLU A 332 1.20 -1.01 -3.68
C GLU A 332 1.44 -1.01 -2.15
N TRP A 333 1.90 -2.12 -1.55
CA TRP A 333 2.31 -2.11 -0.14
C TRP A 333 3.47 -1.14 0.09
N TRP A 334 4.43 -1.07 -0.83
CA TRP A 334 5.54 -0.12 -0.78
C TRP A 334 5.10 1.34 -0.94
N VAL A 335 3.99 1.59 -1.64
CA VAL A 335 3.34 2.91 -1.68
C VAL A 335 2.86 3.31 -0.28
N TYR A 336 2.13 2.44 0.42
CA TYR A 336 1.72 2.71 1.80
C TYR A 336 2.91 2.85 2.75
N ARG A 337 3.99 2.10 2.53
CA ARG A 337 5.23 2.22 3.32
C ARG A 337 5.88 3.60 3.12
N PHE A 338 5.98 4.06 1.88
CA PHE A 338 6.50 5.41 1.59
C PHE A 338 5.60 6.49 2.21
N TYR A 339 4.29 6.37 2.03
CA TYR A 339 3.29 7.26 2.63
C TYR A 339 3.42 7.33 4.16
N ALA A 340 3.54 6.18 4.83
CA ALA A 340 3.77 6.09 6.27
C ALA A 340 5.07 6.74 6.74
N SER A 341 6.06 6.87 5.86
CA SER A 341 7.34 7.52 6.13
C SER A 341 7.30 9.05 5.98
N GLN A 342 6.18 9.60 5.49
CA GLN A 342 5.95 11.03 5.37
C GLN A 342 5.52 11.59 6.73
N THR A 343 6.25 12.61 7.19
CA THR A 343 6.10 13.22 8.53
C THR A 343 6.24 14.74 8.43
N GLY A 344 6.07 15.44 9.56
CA GLY A 344 6.13 16.89 9.61
C GLY A 344 4.80 17.53 9.20
N GLN A 345 4.83 18.40 8.18
CA GLN A 345 3.67 19.13 7.69
C GLN A 345 3.29 18.66 6.29
N ILE A 346 2.00 18.41 6.06
CA ILE A 346 1.41 18.27 4.72
C ILE A 346 1.58 19.61 4.01
N VAL A 347 1.94 19.57 2.73
CA VAL A 347 2.08 20.76 1.88
C VAL A 347 1.11 20.72 0.70
N SER A 348 0.79 21.89 0.15
CA SER A 348 -0.19 22.01 -0.92
C SER A 348 0.31 21.38 -2.23
N VAL A 349 -0.60 20.70 -2.92
CA VAL A 349 -0.38 20.10 -4.24
C VAL A 349 -1.50 20.53 -5.19
N THR A 350 -1.13 21.13 -6.31
CA THR A 350 -1.99 21.33 -7.47
C THR A 350 -1.81 20.13 -8.41
N PRO A 351 -2.84 19.27 -8.58
CA PRO A 351 -2.76 18.11 -9.46
C PRO A 351 -2.82 18.51 -10.94
N SER A 352 -2.49 17.56 -11.81
CA SER A 352 -2.76 17.64 -13.24
C SER A 352 -4.11 16.99 -13.56
N ALA A 353 -4.42 16.78 -14.85
CA ALA A 353 -5.64 16.07 -15.24
C ALA A 353 -5.58 14.58 -14.86
N SER A 354 -4.42 13.96 -15.04
CA SER A 354 -4.23 12.51 -14.83
C SER A 354 -3.48 12.17 -13.55
N TYR A 355 -2.67 13.08 -13.00
CA TYR A 355 -1.78 12.81 -11.88
C TYR A 355 -2.11 13.66 -10.66
N ASP A 356 -1.91 13.08 -9.49
CA ASP A 356 -2.01 13.77 -8.20
C ASP A 356 -0.82 13.35 -7.31
N ALA A 357 -0.60 14.07 -6.23
CA ALA A 357 0.45 13.75 -5.27
C ALA A 357 0.07 14.10 -3.83
N PHE A 358 0.64 13.33 -2.91
CA PHE A 358 0.65 13.64 -1.49
C PHE A 358 2.07 14.04 -1.07
N ALA A 359 2.21 15.25 -0.53
CA ALA A 359 3.51 15.83 -0.22
C ALA A 359 3.61 16.33 1.21
N THR A 360 4.81 16.20 1.79
CA THR A 360 5.12 16.62 3.15
C THR A 360 6.49 17.25 3.25
N LYS A 361 6.68 18.18 4.20
CA LYS A 361 7.99 18.67 4.62
C LYS A 361 8.22 18.45 6.12
N ALA A 362 9.44 18.03 6.45
CA ALA A 362 9.95 17.95 7.80
C ALA A 362 11.35 18.62 7.84
N ASN A 363 11.91 18.80 9.03
CA ASN A 363 13.29 19.28 9.12
C ASN A 363 14.25 18.25 8.49
N GLY A 364 15.07 18.68 7.54
CA GLY A 364 16.06 17.86 6.85
C GLY A 364 15.52 16.98 5.72
N SER A 365 14.20 16.89 5.50
CA SER A 365 13.66 16.18 4.33
C SER A 365 12.27 16.64 3.90
N ALA A 366 12.00 16.51 2.60
CA ALA A 366 10.66 16.64 2.04
C ALA A 366 10.39 15.45 1.12
N LYS A 367 9.13 15.02 1.06
CA LYS A 367 8.72 13.81 0.36
C LYS A 367 7.47 14.09 -0.46
N VAL A 368 7.42 13.54 -1.67
CA VAL A 368 6.28 13.63 -2.59
C VAL A 368 6.00 12.22 -3.10
N LEU A 369 4.80 11.71 -2.81
CA LEU A 369 4.27 10.49 -3.39
C LEU A 369 3.38 10.87 -4.56
N VAL A 370 3.70 10.39 -5.76
CA VAL A 370 3.02 10.73 -7.01
C VAL A 370 2.32 9.49 -7.56
N GLY A 371 1.05 9.68 -7.93
CA GLY A 371 0.19 8.62 -8.44
C GLY A 371 -0.76 9.09 -9.54
N GLY A 372 -1.54 8.15 -10.04
CA GLY A 372 -2.43 8.32 -11.18
C GLY A 372 -1.68 8.12 -12.50
N GLY A 373 -2.25 8.69 -13.56
CA GLY A 373 -1.74 8.53 -14.92
C GLY A 373 -2.25 7.25 -15.57
N ARG A 374 -3.25 7.38 -16.44
CA ARG A 374 -3.66 6.28 -17.34
C ARG A 374 -2.83 6.25 -18.63
N THR A 375 -1.73 6.99 -18.63
CA THR A 375 -0.86 7.22 -19.78
C THR A 375 0.60 7.12 -19.35
N THR A 376 1.47 6.74 -20.28
CA THR A 376 2.93 6.85 -20.11
C THR A 376 3.41 8.17 -20.72
N GLY A 377 4.52 8.69 -20.22
CA GLY A 377 5.01 10.01 -20.60
C GLY A 377 5.96 10.59 -19.57
N ASN A 378 6.47 11.80 -19.84
CA ASN A 378 7.22 12.55 -18.83
C ASN A 378 6.23 13.36 -18.00
N LEU A 379 6.39 13.30 -16.67
CA LEU A 379 5.64 14.10 -15.72
C LEU A 379 6.55 15.20 -15.15
N ALA A 380 6.17 16.46 -15.33
CA ALA A 380 6.84 17.57 -14.69
C ALA A 380 6.34 17.73 -13.24
N VAL A 381 7.23 17.57 -12.27
CA VAL A 381 6.96 17.85 -10.86
C VAL A 381 7.60 19.17 -10.49
N ASN A 382 6.77 20.22 -10.45
CA ASN A 382 7.19 21.57 -10.10
C ASN A 382 7.26 21.72 -8.57
N LEU A 383 8.46 21.85 -8.04
CA LEU A 383 8.72 22.03 -6.61
C LEU A 383 8.95 23.51 -6.34
N GLN A 384 8.05 24.16 -5.61
CA GLN A 384 8.09 25.60 -5.35
C GLN A 384 8.27 25.92 -3.88
N ARG A 385 8.82 27.11 -3.60
CA ARG A 385 8.98 27.64 -2.24
C ARG A 385 9.84 26.77 -1.33
N LEU A 386 10.90 26.18 -1.89
CA LEU A 386 11.87 25.38 -1.15
C LEU A 386 12.62 26.18 -0.07
N ASP A 387 12.63 27.52 -0.15
CA ASP A 387 13.11 28.43 0.90
C ASP A 387 12.38 28.23 2.23
N THR A 388 11.15 27.71 2.20
CA THR A 388 10.33 27.47 3.40
C THR A 388 10.56 26.09 4.03
N THR A 389 11.52 25.32 3.50
CA THR A 389 11.89 24.01 4.03
C THR A 389 13.08 24.13 4.98
N GLY A 390 12.98 23.48 6.15
CA GLY A 390 14.04 23.53 7.16
C GLY A 390 15.16 22.55 6.80
N GLY A 391 16.39 23.06 6.60
CA GLY A 391 17.58 22.22 6.50
C GLY A 391 17.63 21.29 5.27
N ILE A 392 16.94 21.62 4.17
CA ILE A 392 17.00 20.86 2.90
C ILE A 392 17.84 21.59 1.85
N VAL A 393 17.64 22.90 1.72
CA VAL A 393 18.35 23.72 0.73
C VAL A 393 19.67 24.21 1.33
N GLN A 394 20.77 24.02 0.61
CA GLN A 394 22.08 24.57 0.94
C GLN A 394 22.73 25.11 -0.33
N ASN A 395 23.35 26.29 -0.25
CA ASN A 395 24.04 26.92 -1.39
C ASN A 395 23.19 26.97 -2.67
N ASN A 396 21.88 27.27 -2.53
CA ASN A 396 20.92 27.28 -3.62
C ASN A 396 20.78 25.92 -4.37
N GLN A 397 21.03 24.81 -3.66
CA GLN A 397 20.96 23.46 -4.18
C GLN A 397 20.18 22.54 -3.24
N VAL A 398 19.63 21.48 -3.81
CA VAL A 398 18.97 20.36 -3.10
C VAL A 398 19.33 19.05 -3.79
N ARG A 399 19.43 17.95 -3.06
CA ARG A 399 19.50 16.62 -3.67
C ARG A 399 18.09 16.05 -3.82
N ALA A 400 17.75 15.63 -5.04
CA ALA A 400 16.51 14.95 -5.37
C ALA A 400 16.78 13.46 -5.63
N ILE A 401 16.12 12.61 -4.86
CA ILE A 401 16.12 11.15 -5.03
C ILE A 401 14.73 10.78 -5.55
N VAL A 402 14.66 10.25 -6.76
CA VAL A 402 13.42 9.78 -7.38
C VAL A 402 13.45 8.27 -7.46
N GLN A 403 12.40 7.62 -6.97
CA GLN A 403 12.25 6.17 -7.06
C GLN A 403 10.93 5.81 -7.71
N ARG A 404 10.97 4.75 -8.52
CA ARG A 404 9.81 4.09 -9.10
C ARG A 404 9.39 2.93 -8.19
N VAL A 405 8.10 2.83 -7.89
CA VAL A 405 7.51 1.69 -7.20
C VAL A 405 6.82 0.82 -8.25
N PRO A 406 7.42 -0.30 -8.67
CA PRO A 406 6.89 -1.09 -9.77
C PRO A 406 5.62 -1.85 -9.36
N ASN A 407 4.66 -2.01 -10.27
CA ASN A 407 3.51 -2.90 -10.07
C ASN A 407 3.90 -4.39 -10.19
N ASN A 408 4.88 -4.69 -11.05
CA ASN A 408 5.31 -6.05 -11.39
C ASN A 408 4.15 -6.97 -11.82
N ALA A 409 3.17 -6.42 -12.57
CA ALA A 409 1.93 -7.14 -12.95
C ALA A 409 1.20 -7.76 -11.74
N GLY A 410 1.26 -7.10 -10.57
CA GLY A 410 0.73 -7.60 -9.31
C GLY A 410 1.62 -8.63 -8.61
N GLY A 411 2.78 -9.00 -9.14
CA GLY A 411 3.73 -9.88 -8.47
C GLY A 411 4.35 -9.28 -7.21
N ALA A 412 5.15 -10.09 -6.51
CA ALA A 412 5.96 -9.61 -5.40
C ALA A 412 6.97 -8.55 -5.87
N VAL A 413 7.20 -7.54 -5.03
CA VAL A 413 8.12 -6.43 -5.31
C VAL A 413 9.10 -6.32 -4.16
N GLN A 414 10.40 -6.32 -4.47
CA GLN A 414 11.46 -6.29 -3.45
C GLN A 414 11.64 -4.91 -2.80
N GLY A 415 11.19 -3.85 -3.49
CA GLY A 415 11.24 -2.48 -3.01
C GLY A 415 11.17 -1.46 -4.15
N PRO A 416 11.10 -0.16 -3.82
CA PRO A 416 11.25 0.92 -4.79
C PRO A 416 12.63 0.89 -5.48
N VAL A 417 12.68 1.27 -6.75
CA VAL A 417 13.90 1.35 -7.56
C VAL A 417 14.25 2.81 -7.80
N THR A 418 15.42 3.25 -7.34
CA THR A 418 15.90 4.62 -7.64
C THR A 418 16.20 4.77 -9.12
N ILE A 419 15.57 5.76 -9.74
CA ILE A 419 15.74 6.11 -11.16
C ILE A 419 16.47 7.45 -11.34
N GLN A 420 16.57 8.25 -10.27
CA GLN A 420 17.35 9.48 -10.25
C GLN A 420 17.88 9.74 -8.84
N ASN A 421 19.15 10.17 -8.74
CA ASN A 421 19.74 10.71 -7.51
C ASN A 421 20.71 11.82 -7.92
N SER A 422 20.26 13.06 -7.90
CA SER A 422 21.03 14.19 -8.40
C SER A 422 20.91 15.43 -7.51
N VAL A 423 21.98 16.22 -7.46
CA VAL A 423 21.94 17.57 -6.89
C VAL A 423 21.44 18.52 -7.98
N VAL A 424 20.40 19.27 -7.67
CA VAL A 424 19.79 20.24 -8.59
C VAL A 424 19.93 21.64 -8.01
N THR A 425 20.27 22.59 -8.88
CA THR A 425 20.35 24.02 -8.55
C THR A 425 18.97 24.64 -8.67
N LEU A 426 18.59 25.44 -7.68
CA LEU A 426 17.29 26.11 -7.65
C LEU A 426 17.31 27.38 -8.50
N SER A 427 16.16 27.72 -9.09
CA SER A 427 15.89 29.01 -9.71
C SER A 427 14.68 29.63 -9.02
N GLY A 428 14.85 30.80 -8.40
CA GLY A 428 13.76 31.47 -7.67
C GLY A 428 13.14 30.61 -6.55
N ASN A 429 13.96 29.89 -5.78
CA ASN A 429 13.53 28.93 -4.74
C ASN A 429 12.67 27.77 -5.27
N ALA A 430 12.78 27.45 -6.55
CA ALA A 430 12.02 26.39 -7.21
C ALA A 430 12.91 25.51 -8.11
N VAL A 431 12.41 24.33 -8.43
CA VAL A 431 12.99 23.42 -9.42
C VAL A 431 11.89 22.54 -10.02
N THR A 432 12.03 22.14 -11.28
CA THR A 432 11.16 21.14 -11.91
C THR A 432 11.94 19.85 -12.10
N LEU A 433 11.38 18.74 -11.61
CA LEU A 433 11.89 17.41 -11.89
C LEU A 433 11.04 16.78 -12.99
N ASN A 434 11.66 16.38 -14.10
CA ASN A 434 10.97 15.65 -15.16
C ASN A 434 11.12 14.15 -14.92
N LEU A 435 10.03 13.51 -14.51
CA LEU A 435 10.03 12.12 -14.09
C LEU A 435 9.52 11.23 -15.23
N PRO A 436 10.29 10.22 -15.68
CA PRO A 436 9.81 9.31 -16.70
C PRO A 436 8.78 8.35 -16.10
N ASN A 437 7.53 8.43 -16.57
CA ASN A 437 6.52 7.42 -16.29
C ASN A 437 6.48 6.39 -17.43
N THR A 438 7.15 5.27 -17.22
CA THR A 438 7.28 4.19 -18.22
C THR A 438 6.18 3.13 -18.13
N ALA A 439 5.36 3.13 -17.07
CA ALA A 439 4.30 2.14 -16.86
C ALA A 439 3.15 2.75 -16.05
N VAL A 440 1.93 2.67 -16.59
CA VAL A 440 0.73 3.33 -16.03
C VAL A 440 0.38 2.90 -14.60
N ASP A 441 0.75 1.68 -14.21
CA ASP A 441 0.46 1.13 -12.89
C ASP A 441 1.56 1.40 -11.85
N ASP A 442 2.71 1.93 -12.27
CA ASP A 442 3.82 2.23 -11.36
C ASP A 442 3.55 3.56 -10.63
N ALA A 443 4.06 3.69 -9.40
CA ALA A 443 4.08 4.97 -8.70
C ALA A 443 5.47 5.59 -8.74
N LEU A 444 5.53 6.90 -8.51
CA LEU A 444 6.78 7.64 -8.39
C LEU A 444 6.86 8.28 -7.02
N THR A 445 8.06 8.31 -6.46
CA THR A 445 8.35 8.98 -5.20
C THR A 445 9.49 9.95 -5.40
N VAL A 446 9.43 11.11 -4.76
CA VAL A 446 10.52 12.08 -4.70
C VAL A 446 10.86 12.32 -3.24
N THR A 447 12.13 12.19 -2.89
CA THR A 447 12.68 12.61 -1.60
C THR A 447 13.71 13.70 -1.82
N LEU A 448 13.51 14.84 -1.16
CA LEU A 448 14.40 16.00 -1.18
C LEU A 448 15.16 16.07 0.14
N VAL A 449 16.48 16.20 0.06
CA VAL A 449 17.40 16.24 1.22
C VAL A 449 18.53 17.23 0.96
N PRO A 450 19.31 17.63 1.99
CA PRO A 450 20.56 18.37 1.79
C PRO A 450 21.44 17.84 0.65
N PRO A 451 22.08 18.73 -0.13
CA PRO A 451 23.03 18.31 -1.18
C PRO A 451 24.29 17.63 -0.61
N SER A 452 24.54 17.73 0.70
CA SER A 452 25.72 17.18 1.38
C SER A 452 25.62 15.70 1.79
N ASP A 453 24.44 15.07 1.75
CA ASP A 453 24.30 13.63 2.02
C ASP A 453 24.11 12.84 0.72
N GLY A 454 25.21 12.40 0.12
CA GLY A 454 25.24 11.60 -1.11
C GLY A 454 24.75 10.17 -0.96
N GLY A 455 24.10 9.85 0.15
CA GLY A 455 23.62 8.52 0.41
C GLY A 455 22.39 8.12 -0.37
N PHE A 456 22.01 6.87 -0.17
CA PHE A 456 20.75 6.30 -0.64
C PHE A 456 20.33 5.21 0.33
N THR A 457 19.04 4.86 0.30
CA THR A 457 18.50 3.78 1.10
C THR A 457 18.14 2.62 0.18
N SER A 458 18.53 1.40 0.54
CA SER A 458 18.29 0.22 -0.27
C SER A 458 18.24 -1.05 0.56
N VAL A 459 17.69 -2.08 -0.05
CA VAL A 459 17.78 -3.46 0.42
C VAL A 459 18.91 -4.13 -0.34
N ALA A 460 19.75 -4.91 0.34
CA ALA A 460 20.80 -5.71 -0.30
C ALA A 460 20.31 -7.14 -0.50
N VAL A 461 20.09 -7.56 -1.75
CA VAL A 461 19.58 -8.90 -2.09
C VAL A 461 20.72 -9.81 -2.53
N ALA A 462 21.01 -10.87 -1.78
CA ALA A 462 22.01 -11.87 -2.12
C ALA A 462 21.57 -12.64 -3.39
N GLN A 463 22.42 -12.66 -4.41
CA GLN A 463 22.01 -13.13 -5.74
C GLN A 463 21.93 -14.65 -5.87
N HIS A 464 22.56 -15.42 -4.98
CA HIS A 464 22.43 -16.88 -4.97
C HIS A 464 21.12 -17.37 -4.35
N SER A 465 20.59 -16.67 -3.34
CA SER A 465 19.41 -17.07 -2.57
C SER A 465 18.18 -16.22 -2.83
N GLN A 466 18.35 -15.04 -3.44
CA GLN A 466 17.32 -14.00 -3.60
C GLN A 466 16.71 -13.57 -2.25
N GLN A 467 17.52 -13.64 -1.19
CA GLN A 467 17.18 -13.21 0.17
C GLN A 467 17.92 -11.94 0.53
N CYS A 468 17.40 -11.23 1.52
CA CYS A 468 17.82 -9.90 1.89
C CYS A 468 18.79 -9.93 3.08
N LEU A 469 19.75 -9.01 3.09
CA LEU A 469 20.57 -8.71 4.26
C LEU A 469 19.66 -8.20 5.38
N ASP A 470 19.59 -8.95 6.46
CA ASP A 470 18.59 -8.81 7.52
C ASP A 470 19.25 -8.65 8.89
N ASN A 471 18.82 -7.62 9.62
CA ASN A 471 19.15 -7.48 11.02
C ASN A 471 18.28 -8.41 11.87
N ALA A 472 18.90 -9.48 12.36
CA ALA A 472 18.21 -10.63 12.92
C ALA A 472 17.29 -10.24 14.10
N ASN A 473 16.08 -10.80 14.07
CA ASN A 473 15.09 -10.73 15.15
C ASN A 473 14.70 -9.31 15.59
N LEU A 474 14.80 -8.30 14.69
CA LEU A 474 14.51 -6.90 15.01
C LEU A 474 15.31 -6.37 16.22
N SER A 475 16.48 -6.94 16.49
CA SER A 475 17.28 -6.54 17.65
C SER A 475 17.83 -5.12 17.45
N THR A 476 17.79 -4.29 18.47
CA THR A 476 18.45 -2.98 18.48
C THR A 476 19.75 -2.99 19.27
N GLY A 477 20.22 -4.15 19.72
CA GLY A 477 21.44 -4.31 20.52
C GLY A 477 22.71 -4.42 19.69
N ASP A 478 23.81 -3.89 20.22
CA ASP A 478 25.16 -4.11 19.66
C ASP A 478 25.53 -5.59 19.67
N GLY A 479 26.28 -6.03 18.66
CA GLY A 479 26.73 -7.42 18.54
C GLY A 479 25.73 -8.36 17.87
N ASN A 480 24.54 -7.89 17.48
CA ASN A 480 23.57 -8.73 16.78
C ASN A 480 24.10 -9.11 15.39
N VAL A 481 24.39 -10.40 15.19
CA VAL A 481 24.90 -10.93 13.93
C VAL A 481 23.84 -10.81 12.84
N GLN A 482 24.25 -10.32 11.68
CA GLN A 482 23.39 -10.18 10.53
C GLN A 482 23.16 -11.54 9.87
N GLN A 483 22.03 -11.69 9.21
CA GLN A 483 21.65 -12.92 8.51
C GLN A 483 21.13 -12.59 7.11
N GLN A 484 20.94 -13.61 6.28
CA GLN A 484 19.99 -13.49 5.18
C GLN A 484 18.60 -13.92 5.64
N PHE A 485 17.56 -13.25 5.17
CA PHE A 485 16.18 -13.69 5.38
C PHE A 485 15.32 -13.37 4.17
N TYR A 486 14.12 -13.97 4.10
CA TYR A 486 13.17 -13.61 3.05
C TYR A 486 12.95 -12.11 3.04
N CYS A 487 12.97 -11.54 1.83
CA CYS A 487 12.74 -10.12 1.63
C CYS A 487 11.28 -9.79 1.98
N GLU A 488 11.06 -9.29 3.18
CA GLU A 488 9.74 -9.07 3.78
C GLU A 488 9.40 -7.59 3.95
N GLY A 489 10.31 -6.71 3.49
CA GLY A 489 10.11 -5.27 3.41
C GLY A 489 10.14 -4.52 4.74
N GLY A 490 10.50 -5.20 5.83
CA GLY A 490 10.66 -4.58 7.14
C GLY A 490 11.91 -3.72 7.25
N ASP A 491 11.88 -2.73 8.16
CA ASP A 491 12.96 -1.75 8.35
C ASP A 491 14.30 -2.38 8.75
N GLN A 492 14.30 -3.60 9.30
CA GLN A 492 15.51 -4.34 9.64
C GLN A 492 16.29 -4.82 8.40
N GLN A 493 15.66 -4.83 7.22
CA GLN A 493 16.29 -5.19 5.94
C GLN A 493 16.66 -3.96 5.10
N LEU A 494 16.30 -2.77 5.58
CA LEU A 494 16.50 -1.52 4.88
C LEU A 494 17.75 -0.80 5.43
N TRP A 495 18.68 -0.47 4.54
CA TRP A 495 20.00 0.06 4.90
C TRP A 495 20.22 1.43 4.27
N ASN A 496 20.59 2.41 5.08
CA ASN A 496 21.00 3.74 4.65
C ASN A 496 22.50 3.74 4.36
N PHE A 497 22.87 3.82 3.08
CA PHE A 497 24.25 3.89 2.62
C PHE A 497 24.72 5.34 2.72
N ARG A 498 25.39 5.71 3.81
CA ARG A 498 25.94 7.07 4.01
C ARG A 498 27.36 7.15 3.43
N PRO A 499 27.65 8.07 2.50
CA PRO A 499 28.96 8.13 1.87
C PRO A 499 30.04 8.50 2.88
N VAL A 500 31.20 7.83 2.78
CA VAL A 500 32.38 8.18 3.55
C VAL A 500 33.09 9.35 2.85
N SER A 501 33.18 10.48 3.55
CA SER A 501 33.82 11.69 3.01
C SER A 501 35.24 11.41 2.52
N GLY A 502 35.55 11.85 1.29
CA GLY A 502 36.88 11.69 0.68
C GLY A 502 37.22 10.28 0.18
N VAL A 503 36.32 9.29 0.29
CA VAL A 503 36.58 7.92 -0.16
C VAL A 503 35.51 7.48 -1.17
N ALA A 504 35.85 7.56 -2.45
CA ALA A 504 34.91 7.29 -3.55
C ALA A 504 34.29 5.89 -3.44
N GLY A 505 32.96 5.81 -3.64
CA GLY A 505 32.22 4.55 -3.69
C GLY A 505 32.18 3.75 -2.39
N THR A 506 32.56 4.37 -1.26
CA THR A 506 32.60 3.77 0.08
C THR A 506 31.52 4.36 0.97
N TYR A 507 30.85 3.50 1.74
CA TYR A 507 29.71 3.87 2.56
C TYR A 507 29.78 3.24 3.94
N THR A 508 29.15 3.90 4.90
CA THR A 508 28.70 3.28 6.14
C THR A 508 27.23 2.89 5.95
N LEU A 509 26.88 1.64 6.23
CA LEU A 509 25.52 1.12 6.09
C LEU A 509 24.82 1.20 7.44
N VAL A 510 23.87 2.10 7.60
CA VAL A 510 23.09 2.28 8.83
C VAL A 510 21.74 1.59 8.69
N ASN A 511 21.47 0.61 9.54
CA ASN A 511 20.18 -0.09 9.55
C ASN A 511 19.05 0.89 9.90
N GLN A 512 17.97 0.88 9.12
CA GLN A 512 16.86 1.80 9.32
C GLN A 512 16.12 1.54 10.64
N GLN A 513 15.99 0.28 11.04
CA GLN A 513 15.26 -0.10 12.25
C GLN A 513 16.03 0.22 13.53
N SER A 514 17.34 -0.05 13.57
CA SER A 514 18.14 0.11 14.81
C SER A 514 18.95 1.41 14.88
N GLY A 515 19.20 2.08 13.75
CA GLY A 515 20.10 3.23 13.67
C GLY A 515 21.58 2.88 13.85
N LYS A 516 21.93 1.59 13.88
CA LYS A 516 23.30 1.08 14.05
C LYS A 516 23.94 0.72 12.71
N CYS A 517 25.26 0.65 12.70
CA CYS A 517 26.06 0.44 11.52
C CYS A 517 26.35 -1.06 11.29
N LEU A 518 26.36 -1.48 10.03
CA LEU A 518 26.97 -2.75 9.63
C LEU A 518 28.45 -2.73 10.04
N ASP A 519 28.92 -3.78 10.68
CA ASP A 519 30.24 -3.81 11.31
C ASP A 519 30.85 -5.23 11.20
N VAL A 520 32.15 -5.30 10.91
CA VAL A 520 32.91 -6.56 11.04
C VAL A 520 33.45 -6.68 12.45
N SER A 521 32.99 -7.72 13.15
CA SER A 521 33.24 -7.92 14.57
C SER A 521 34.73 -7.97 14.91
N GLY A 522 35.10 -7.23 15.97
CA GLY A 522 36.45 -7.18 16.50
C GLY A 522 37.50 -6.58 15.55
N VAL A 523 37.10 -5.84 14.51
CA VAL A 523 38.01 -5.32 13.46
C VAL A 523 38.81 -6.45 12.82
N SER A 524 38.27 -7.68 12.84
CA SER A 524 38.99 -8.87 12.41
C SER A 524 39.32 -8.79 10.92
N THR A 525 40.46 -9.34 10.53
CA THR A 525 40.83 -9.56 9.12
C THR A 525 40.72 -11.03 8.72
N ALA A 526 40.28 -11.90 9.62
CA ALA A 526 40.13 -13.33 9.37
C ALA A 526 38.86 -13.67 8.56
N ASP A 527 38.93 -14.73 7.76
CA ASP A 527 37.75 -15.32 7.13
C ASP A 527 36.82 -15.89 8.20
N GLY A 528 35.52 -15.74 7.99
CA GLY A 528 34.51 -16.23 8.92
C GLY A 528 34.20 -15.28 10.08
N ALA A 529 34.85 -14.12 10.17
CA ALA A 529 34.51 -13.15 11.20
C ALA A 529 33.06 -12.65 11.00
N PRO A 530 32.24 -12.61 12.07
CA PRO A 530 30.84 -12.21 11.94
C PRO A 530 30.70 -10.77 11.45
N VAL A 531 29.72 -10.58 10.56
CA VAL A 531 29.19 -9.25 10.26
C VAL A 531 27.98 -9.05 11.17
N HIS A 532 28.03 -8.02 12.01
CA HIS A 532 27.00 -7.72 13.01
C HIS A 532 26.58 -6.25 12.89
N GLN A 533 25.64 -5.81 13.73
CA GLN A 533 25.42 -4.39 13.93
C GLN A 533 26.22 -3.89 15.13
N TRP A 534 26.72 -2.66 15.03
CA TRP A 534 27.35 -1.97 16.13
C TRP A 534 27.02 -0.47 16.09
N THR A 535 27.07 0.18 17.25
CA THR A 535 26.96 1.63 17.36
C THR A 535 27.91 2.29 16.35
N CYS A 536 27.39 3.24 15.57
CA CYS A 536 28.16 3.89 14.53
C CYS A 536 29.33 4.69 15.10
N LEU A 537 30.56 4.36 14.70
CA LEU A 537 31.78 5.00 15.18
C LEU A 537 32.44 5.83 14.07
N ASN A 538 32.74 7.08 14.36
CA ASN A 538 33.39 7.97 13.38
C ASN A 538 34.77 7.44 13.00
N GLY A 539 35.03 7.30 11.69
CA GLY A 539 36.31 6.84 11.15
C GLY A 539 36.60 5.34 11.28
N ALA A 540 35.71 4.53 11.87
CA ALA A 540 35.92 3.10 12.03
C ALA A 540 35.88 2.36 10.68
N GLN A 541 37.04 1.89 10.22
CA GLN A 541 37.17 1.29 8.88
C GLN A 541 36.46 -0.07 8.73
N ASN A 542 36.21 -0.78 9.83
CA ASN A 542 35.41 -2.01 9.86
C ASN A 542 33.89 -1.76 9.72
N GLN A 543 33.46 -0.49 9.74
CA GLN A 543 32.10 -0.03 9.45
C GLN A 543 32.00 0.71 8.09
N GLN A 544 33.03 0.59 7.26
CA GLN A 544 33.10 1.23 5.94
C GLN A 544 33.21 0.15 4.86
N PHE A 545 32.30 0.18 3.89
CA PHE A 545 32.20 -0.82 2.83
C PHE A 545 32.24 -0.15 1.45
N THR A 546 33.18 -0.58 0.62
CA THR A 546 33.27 -0.17 -0.79
C THR A 546 32.33 -1.03 -1.62
N LEU A 547 31.39 -0.43 -2.37
CA LEU A 547 30.64 -1.21 -3.37
C LEU A 547 31.50 -1.38 -4.61
N ARG A 548 31.95 -2.62 -4.84
CA ARG A 548 32.71 -3.02 -6.01
C ARG A 548 31.79 -3.71 -7.00
N ARG A 549 31.64 -3.16 -8.20
CA ARG A 549 30.72 -3.69 -9.23
C ARG A 549 31.14 -5.10 -9.66
N VAL A 550 30.15 -5.99 -9.79
CA VAL A 550 30.28 -7.34 -10.34
C VAL A 550 29.93 -7.29 -11.84
N THR A 551 30.68 -7.98 -12.68
CA THR A 551 30.53 -7.93 -14.15
C THR A 551 30.78 -9.30 -14.77
N TYR A 552 29.72 -10.00 -15.16
CA TYR A 552 29.79 -11.24 -15.95
C TYR A 552 28.61 -11.30 -16.92
N GLY A 553 28.64 -12.22 -17.89
CA GLY A 553 27.55 -12.32 -18.88
C GLY A 553 26.19 -12.56 -18.23
N GLY A 554 25.25 -11.62 -18.39
CA GLY A 554 23.87 -11.74 -17.92
C GLY A 554 23.57 -11.24 -16.50
N ASN A 555 24.54 -10.64 -15.81
CA ASN A 555 24.30 -10.04 -14.49
C ASN A 555 23.64 -8.65 -14.59
N ASP A 556 22.99 -8.21 -13.52
CA ASP A 556 22.37 -6.89 -13.46
C ASP A 556 23.42 -5.82 -13.14
N ALA A 557 23.29 -4.62 -13.72
CA ALA A 557 24.20 -3.51 -13.50
C ALA A 557 24.26 -3.05 -12.03
N HIS A 558 23.26 -3.43 -11.22
CA HIS A 558 23.15 -3.14 -9.79
C HIS A 558 23.74 -4.25 -8.90
N ASP A 559 24.46 -5.22 -9.46
CA ASP A 559 25.12 -6.28 -8.69
C ASP A 559 26.50 -5.81 -8.20
N TYR A 560 26.69 -5.82 -6.88
CA TYR A 560 27.90 -5.36 -6.20
C TYR A 560 28.40 -6.36 -5.15
N GLN A 561 29.70 -6.32 -4.89
CA GLN A 561 30.30 -6.82 -3.65
C GLN A 561 30.39 -5.68 -2.64
N LEU A 562 30.06 -5.96 -1.38
CA LEU A 562 30.30 -5.08 -0.24
C LEU A 562 31.67 -5.40 0.36
N VAL A 563 32.69 -4.61 0.06
CA VAL A 563 34.08 -4.87 0.48
C VAL A 563 34.43 -4.06 1.73
N ALA A 564 34.66 -4.72 2.86
CA ALA A 564 35.06 -4.09 4.11
C ALA A 564 36.43 -3.40 3.93
N ARG A 565 36.51 -2.12 4.29
CA ARG A 565 37.66 -1.27 3.97
C ARG A 565 38.92 -1.67 4.75
N HIS A 566 38.78 -2.13 5.99
CA HIS A 566 39.92 -2.49 6.85
C HIS A 566 40.58 -3.82 6.44
N SER A 567 39.81 -4.78 5.92
CA SER A 567 40.29 -6.13 5.60
C SER A 567 40.41 -6.43 4.11
N GLY A 568 39.72 -5.68 3.25
CA GLY A 568 39.60 -5.96 1.83
C GLY A 568 38.70 -7.18 1.51
N LYS A 569 37.96 -7.69 2.50
CA LYS A 569 37.10 -8.89 2.39
C LYS A 569 35.64 -8.53 2.13
N CYS A 570 34.89 -9.47 1.58
CA CYS A 570 33.53 -9.27 1.13
C CYS A 570 32.53 -9.73 2.18
N VAL A 571 31.42 -9.00 2.32
CA VAL A 571 30.22 -9.46 3.03
C VAL A 571 29.66 -10.68 2.29
N ASP A 572 29.54 -11.80 2.99
CA ASP A 572 29.32 -13.14 2.46
C ASP A 572 28.22 -13.85 3.24
N VAL A 573 27.29 -14.48 2.52
CA VAL A 573 26.36 -15.43 3.14
C VAL A 573 27.06 -16.77 3.33
N SER A 574 27.24 -17.15 4.60
CA SER A 574 28.02 -18.31 5.03
C SER A 574 27.65 -19.58 4.27
N ALA A 575 28.70 -20.30 3.84
CA ALA A 575 28.62 -21.60 3.18
C ALA A 575 27.71 -21.64 1.93
N VAL A 576 27.51 -20.49 1.25
CA VAL A 576 26.63 -20.38 0.08
C VAL A 576 25.19 -20.84 0.38
N SER A 577 24.78 -20.75 1.65
CA SER A 577 23.49 -21.26 2.10
C SER A 577 22.33 -20.50 1.44
N THR A 578 21.33 -21.22 0.97
CA THR A 578 20.04 -20.65 0.54
C THR A 578 18.97 -20.74 1.63
N ALA A 579 19.31 -21.27 2.81
CA ALA A 579 18.38 -21.33 3.93
C ALA A 579 18.19 -19.93 4.54
N PRO A 580 16.95 -19.55 4.92
CA PRO A 580 16.75 -18.36 5.72
C PRO A 580 17.50 -18.47 7.04
N ARG A 581 17.90 -17.32 7.58
CA ARG A 581 18.70 -17.18 8.82
C ARG A 581 20.13 -17.69 8.72
N ALA A 582 20.64 -17.96 7.51
CA ALA A 582 22.06 -18.20 7.35
C ALA A 582 22.85 -16.94 7.77
N PRO A 583 23.90 -17.09 8.59
CA PRO A 583 24.65 -15.95 9.10
C PRO A 583 25.44 -15.27 7.99
N VAL A 584 25.59 -13.97 8.13
CA VAL A 584 26.44 -13.14 7.28
C VAL A 584 27.76 -12.89 8.00
N LEU A 585 28.85 -13.07 7.26
CA LEU A 585 30.22 -12.97 7.73
C LEU A 585 31.07 -12.24 6.68
N GLN A 586 32.33 -11.95 6.99
CA GLN A 586 33.28 -11.58 5.94
C GLN A 586 34.06 -12.79 5.43
N TRP A 587 34.34 -12.81 4.14
CA TRP A 587 35.19 -13.81 3.53
C TRP A 587 36.06 -13.20 2.42
N THR A 588 37.17 -13.86 2.11
CA THR A 588 38.00 -13.53 0.95
C THR A 588 37.11 -13.36 -0.29
N CYS A 589 37.24 -12.21 -0.95
CA CYS A 589 36.38 -11.86 -2.06
C CYS A 589 36.61 -12.74 -3.28
N ASN A 590 35.52 -13.18 -3.89
CA ASN A 590 35.50 -13.82 -5.18
C ASN A 590 35.84 -12.83 -6.33
N PRO A 591 36.38 -13.31 -7.46
CA PRO A 591 36.53 -12.51 -8.68
C PRO A 591 35.22 -11.87 -9.14
N VAL A 592 35.25 -10.57 -9.49
CA VAL A 592 34.07 -9.84 -9.99
C VAL A 592 33.57 -10.34 -11.35
N GLY A 593 34.39 -11.11 -12.07
CA GLY A 593 34.08 -11.70 -13.37
C GLY A 593 33.38 -13.05 -13.33
N GLN A 594 33.17 -13.63 -12.14
CA GLN A 594 32.61 -14.97 -12.02
C GLN A 594 31.07 -14.95 -12.00
N GLY A 595 30.45 -15.92 -12.67
CA GLY A 595 28.98 -16.12 -12.64
C GLY A 595 28.48 -16.96 -11.46
N GLY A 596 29.37 -17.52 -10.62
CA GLY A 596 28.98 -18.28 -9.43
C GLY A 596 30.18 -18.86 -8.67
N PRO A 597 30.02 -19.17 -7.36
CA PRO A 597 28.84 -18.89 -6.53
C PRO A 597 28.66 -17.37 -6.28
N LEU A 598 27.41 -16.95 -6.07
CA LEU A 598 27.00 -15.54 -5.97
C LEU A 598 26.62 -15.09 -4.56
N ASN A 599 27.06 -15.82 -3.52
CA ASN A 599 26.77 -15.52 -2.11
C ASN A 599 27.46 -14.27 -1.55
N GLN A 600 28.37 -13.67 -2.32
CA GLN A 600 29.01 -12.38 -2.05
C GLN A 600 28.50 -11.26 -2.97
N THR A 601 27.57 -11.59 -3.88
CA THR A 601 27.00 -10.66 -4.85
C THR A 601 25.66 -10.20 -4.33
N TRP A 602 25.55 -8.90 -4.08
CA TRP A 602 24.38 -8.24 -3.55
C TRP A 602 23.81 -7.30 -4.60
N ARG A 603 22.56 -7.49 -4.98
CA ARG A 603 21.84 -6.51 -5.79
C ARG A 603 21.39 -5.37 -4.90
N ILE A 604 21.82 -4.17 -5.26
CA ILE A 604 21.59 -2.94 -4.49
C ILE A 604 21.06 -1.90 -5.47
N TRP A 605 19.75 -1.71 -5.45
CA TRP A 605 19.08 -0.65 -6.22
C TRP A 605 19.42 0.70 -5.60
N GLY A 606 19.68 1.75 -6.39
CA GLY A 606 20.07 3.05 -5.82
C GLY A 606 21.39 3.65 -6.28
N ARG A 607 22.23 2.86 -6.99
CA ARG A 607 23.57 3.27 -7.43
C ARG A 607 23.86 2.95 -8.88
#